data_AF-A0A432VVE2-F1
#
_entry.id   AF-A0A432VVE2-F1
#
_cell.length_a   1.000
_cell.length_b   1.000
_cell.length_c   1.000
_cell.angle_alpha   90.00
_cell.angle_beta   90.00
_cell.angle_gamma   90.00
#
_symmetry.space_group_name_H-M   'P 1'
#
loop_
_entity.id
_entity.type
_entity.pdbx_description
1 polymer ?
#
loop_
_entity_poly.entity_id
_entity_poly.type
_entity_poly.pdbx_seq_one_letter_code
_entity_poly.pdbx_strand_id
1 'polypeptide(L)'
;MNKVIKVRIYPTPEQAEFLNRQFGAVRFAYNKALHIISSQYKRHGLKLNAKKDLKPLLAVAKKSRKYHWLKEFDSIALQQACINLDKAFQRFFDPKLPSRYPKFKRKHSRQSSYHCMSVDCGDDWIKVPKLKQPIRARIHRKIEGKLKSITLSRTVTGEYYAALLHEDGQEAPAPIQSLNAAQVLGLDMGLTHLAIDSNGTKKPNPRFLKKASANLRRKQRALSRCKKGSKGRAKARLKLAKAHQRLANARADFQHKLSRQLIDESQAVIVETLKVKNMLKNKKLSKHIADASWSGLIQKLEYKSKEQGKHLIKIDQWFASSKICSCCGHMLEELSLSVRDWHCPACSTQHDRDINAALNIKAQGILKLKAAGLSVSANGGKRQSGHAPVAA
;
A
#
# COMPACT_ATOMS: atom_id res chain seq x y z
N MET A 1 -12.25 -16.49 -1.43
CA MET A 1 -11.14 -15.51 -1.52
C MET A 1 -10.99 -14.82 -0.18
N ASN A 2 -9.75 -14.56 0.26
CA ASN A 2 -9.51 -13.82 1.50
C ASN A 2 -9.67 -12.31 1.26
N LYS A 3 -10.70 -11.70 1.84
CA LYS A 3 -10.97 -10.26 1.78
C LYS A 3 -10.70 -9.61 3.13
N VAL A 4 -10.26 -8.35 3.12
CA VAL A 4 -10.01 -7.57 4.34
C VAL A 4 -10.83 -6.29 4.32
N ILE A 5 -11.68 -6.13 5.33
CA ILE A 5 -12.44 -4.89 5.55
C ILE A 5 -11.88 -4.20 6.78
N LYS A 6 -11.50 -2.94 6.62
CA LYS A 6 -11.03 -2.10 7.74
C LYS A 6 -12.16 -1.24 8.24
N VAL A 7 -12.63 -1.50 9.45
CA VAL A 7 -13.74 -0.78 10.10
C VAL A 7 -13.27 0.05 11.27
N ARG A 8 -14.03 1.09 11.57
CA ARG A 8 -13.83 1.95 12.73
C ARG A 8 -14.50 1.29 13.94
N ILE A 9 -13.82 1.26 15.09
CA ILE A 9 -14.41 0.74 16.33
C ILE A 9 -14.40 1.78 17.45
N TYR A 10 -15.34 1.64 18.37
CA TYR A 10 -15.66 2.57 19.45
C TYR A 10 -15.70 1.81 20.78
N PRO A 11 -14.54 1.43 21.33
CA PRO A 11 -14.49 0.74 22.62
C PRO A 11 -14.97 1.66 23.75
N THR A 12 -15.65 1.08 24.74
CA THR A 12 -15.93 1.73 26.03
C THR A 12 -14.62 2.05 26.77
N PRO A 13 -14.62 2.89 27.82
CA PRO A 13 -13.41 3.20 28.58
C PRO A 13 -12.68 1.95 29.10
N GLU A 14 -13.41 0.98 29.64
CA GLU A 14 -12.87 -0.29 30.13
C GLU A 14 -12.29 -1.15 29.02
N GLN A 15 -13.00 -1.30 27.89
CA GLN A 15 -12.50 -1.99 26.71
C GLN A 15 -11.23 -1.32 26.17
N ALA A 16 -11.21 0.01 26.13
CA ALA A 16 -10.05 0.77 25.67
C ALA A 16 -8.84 0.57 26.59
N GLU A 17 -9.04 0.51 27.91
CA GLU A 17 -8.00 0.18 28.87
C GLU A 17 -7.43 -1.22 28.63
N PHE A 18 -8.29 -2.24 28.53
CA PHE A 18 -7.89 -3.60 28.21
C PHE A 18 -7.07 -3.65 26.91
N LEU A 19 -7.56 -3.05 25.83
CA LEU A 19 -6.87 -3.01 24.54
C LEU A 19 -5.49 -2.35 24.66
N ASN A 20 -5.36 -1.29 25.45
CA ASN A 20 -4.08 -0.63 25.67
C ASN A 20 -3.08 -1.50 26.43
N ARG A 21 -3.55 -2.27 27.42
CA ARG A 21 -2.75 -3.28 28.13
C ARG A 21 -2.37 -4.43 27.20
N GLN A 22 -3.30 -4.95 26.40
CA GLN A 22 -3.08 -5.97 25.37
C GLN A 22 -1.99 -5.53 24.37
N PHE A 23 -2.08 -4.32 23.82
CA PHE A 23 -1.04 -3.77 22.95
C PHE A 23 0.31 -3.64 23.67
N GLY A 24 0.28 -3.30 24.96
CA GLY A 24 1.46 -3.29 25.82
C GLY A 24 2.11 -4.66 25.95
N ALA A 25 1.32 -5.70 26.18
CA ALA A 25 1.76 -7.09 26.31
C ALA A 25 2.36 -7.61 24.99
N VAL A 26 1.72 -7.36 23.85
CA VAL A 26 2.24 -7.70 22.51
C VAL A 26 3.56 -6.99 22.24
N ARG A 27 3.66 -5.70 22.59
CA ARG A 27 4.90 -4.93 22.46
C ARG A 27 6.00 -5.50 23.36
N PHE A 28 5.67 -5.88 24.59
CA PHE A 28 6.59 -6.49 25.53
C PHE A 28 7.13 -7.82 24.98
N ALA A 29 6.26 -8.73 24.52
CA ALA A 29 6.66 -10.01 23.94
C ALA A 29 7.64 -9.82 22.76
N TYR A 30 7.31 -8.94 21.81
CA TYR A 30 8.20 -8.62 20.69
C TYR A 30 9.56 -8.08 21.16
N ASN A 31 9.55 -7.08 22.05
CA ASN A 31 10.77 -6.42 22.50
C ASN A 31 11.64 -7.36 23.34
N LYS A 32 11.03 -8.18 24.20
CA LYS A 32 11.77 -9.14 25.03
C LYS A 32 12.41 -10.24 24.17
N ALA A 33 11.68 -10.76 23.18
CA ALA A 33 12.24 -11.72 22.23
C ALA A 33 13.41 -11.11 21.43
N LEU A 34 13.25 -9.88 20.91
CA LEU A 34 14.32 -9.17 20.23
C LEU A 34 15.55 -9.01 21.13
N HIS A 35 15.35 -8.56 22.37
CA HIS A 35 16.45 -8.40 23.32
C HIS A 35 17.19 -9.72 23.58
N ILE A 36 16.47 -10.83 23.81
CA ILE A 36 17.10 -12.14 24.06
C ILE A 36 17.92 -12.59 22.85
N ILE A 37 17.35 -12.52 21.64
CA ILE A 37 18.06 -12.90 20.41
C ILE A 37 19.32 -12.04 20.23
N SER A 38 19.19 -10.71 20.35
CA SER A 38 20.34 -9.80 20.23
C SER A 38 21.39 -10.06 21.31
N SER A 39 21.00 -10.31 22.56
CA SER A 39 21.94 -10.53 23.66
C SER A 39 22.66 -11.87 23.55
N GLN A 40 21.96 -12.93 23.19
CA GLN A 40 22.53 -14.27 23.06
C GLN A 40 23.51 -14.34 21.90
N TYR A 41 23.16 -13.71 20.77
CA TYR A 41 24.09 -13.58 19.65
C TYR A 41 25.34 -12.75 20.02
N LYS A 42 25.16 -11.61 20.70
CA LYS A 42 26.29 -10.74 21.07
C LYS A 42 27.25 -11.38 22.08
N ARG A 43 26.75 -12.19 23.02
CA ARG A 43 27.57 -12.79 24.10
C ARG A 43 28.15 -14.15 23.73
N HIS A 44 27.39 -14.97 23.00
CA HIS A 44 27.71 -16.39 22.78
C HIS A 44 27.71 -16.79 21.30
N GLY A 45 27.45 -15.87 20.37
CA GLY A 45 27.33 -16.17 18.94
C GLY A 45 26.10 -17.00 18.56
N LEU A 46 25.20 -17.28 19.51
CA LEU A 46 24.07 -18.18 19.31
C LEU A 46 23.00 -17.58 18.40
N LYS A 47 22.61 -18.33 17.37
CA LYS A 47 21.57 -17.94 16.40
C LYS A 47 20.23 -18.50 16.83
N LEU A 48 19.44 -17.67 17.50
CA LEU A 48 18.08 -18.02 17.94
C LEU A 48 17.02 -17.58 16.94
N ASN A 49 15.97 -18.38 16.81
CA ASN A 49 14.78 -18.12 16.00
C ASN A 49 13.60 -17.67 16.89
N ALA A 50 13.00 -16.52 16.56
CA ALA A 50 11.90 -15.98 17.36
C ALA A 50 10.65 -16.88 17.37
N LYS A 51 10.35 -17.58 16.27
CA LYS A 51 9.17 -18.45 16.14
C LYS A 51 9.40 -19.82 16.80
N LYS A 52 10.59 -20.42 16.66
CA LYS A 52 10.89 -21.76 17.20
C LYS A 52 11.31 -21.71 18.67
N ASP A 53 12.18 -20.78 19.05
CA ASP A 53 12.83 -20.82 20.36
C ASP A 53 12.14 -19.88 21.36
N LEU A 54 11.74 -18.68 20.95
CA LEU A 54 11.17 -17.68 21.87
C LEU A 54 9.66 -17.80 22.05
N LYS A 55 8.92 -18.25 21.03
CA LYS A 55 7.46 -18.41 21.10
C LYS A 55 7.04 -19.44 22.17
N PRO A 56 7.66 -20.63 22.31
CA PRO A 56 7.28 -21.60 23.35
C PRO A 56 7.53 -21.07 24.78
N LEU A 57 8.55 -20.23 24.97
CA LEU A 57 8.85 -19.62 26.27
C LEU A 57 7.72 -18.74 26.80
N LEU A 58 6.78 -18.29 25.96
CA LEU A 58 5.59 -17.56 26.42
C LEU A 58 4.73 -18.42 27.35
N ALA A 59 4.64 -19.73 27.13
CA ALA A 59 3.87 -20.63 28.00
C ALA A 59 4.52 -20.74 29.39
N VAL A 60 5.85 -20.83 29.43
CA VAL A 60 6.64 -20.86 30.68
C VAL A 60 6.56 -19.51 31.40
N ALA A 61 6.75 -18.42 30.66
CA ALA A 61 6.70 -17.06 31.21
C ALA A 61 5.37 -16.78 31.92
N LYS A 62 4.25 -17.24 31.34
CA LYS A 62 2.91 -17.12 31.94
C LYS A 62 2.75 -17.85 33.27
N LYS A 63 3.53 -18.91 33.52
CA LYS A 63 3.55 -19.61 34.80
C LYS A 63 4.52 -18.99 35.81
N SER A 64 5.50 -18.22 35.35
CA SER A 64 6.50 -17.58 36.21
C SER A 64 5.94 -16.44 37.08
N ARG A 65 6.47 -16.27 38.29
CA ARG A 65 6.14 -15.16 39.20
C ARG A 65 6.28 -13.79 38.52
N LYS A 66 7.32 -13.60 37.70
CA LYS A 66 7.64 -12.31 37.08
C LYS A 66 6.73 -11.92 35.91
N TYR A 67 6.25 -12.90 35.14
CA TYR A 67 5.51 -12.65 33.89
C TYR A 67 4.11 -13.28 33.88
N HIS A 68 3.58 -13.69 35.04
CA HIS A 68 2.25 -14.29 35.17
C HIS A 68 1.13 -13.39 34.61
N TRP A 69 1.27 -12.07 34.70
CA TRP A 69 0.34 -11.07 34.16
C TRP A 69 0.08 -11.24 32.63
N LEU A 70 0.95 -11.92 31.89
CA LEU A 70 0.72 -12.26 30.48
C LEU A 70 -0.48 -13.21 30.27
N LYS A 71 -0.97 -13.90 31.32
CA LYS A 71 -2.16 -14.77 31.27
C LYS A 71 -3.46 -14.00 31.05
N GLU A 72 -3.51 -12.74 31.43
CA GLU A 72 -4.68 -11.87 31.27
C GLU A 72 -4.98 -11.55 29.79
N PHE A 73 -3.95 -11.65 28.94
CA PHE A 73 -4.00 -11.22 27.54
C PHE A 73 -4.14 -12.41 26.58
N ASP A 74 -4.64 -12.11 25.38
CA ASP A 74 -4.79 -13.12 24.33
C ASP A 74 -3.43 -13.76 23.98
N SER A 75 -3.36 -15.09 24.12
CA SER A 75 -2.17 -15.89 23.87
C SER A 75 -1.76 -15.85 22.40
N ILE A 76 -2.72 -15.84 21.48
CA ILE A 76 -2.48 -15.83 20.05
C ILE A 76 -1.84 -14.52 19.63
N ALA A 77 -2.35 -13.39 20.13
CA ALA A 77 -1.74 -12.09 19.90
C ALA A 77 -0.28 -11.99 20.38
N LEU A 78 0.04 -12.58 21.54
CA LEU A 78 1.42 -12.63 22.05
C LEU A 78 2.33 -13.49 21.18
N GLN A 79 1.86 -14.67 20.79
CA GLN A 79 2.59 -15.57 19.89
C GLN A 79 2.83 -14.93 18.51
N GLN A 80 1.84 -14.22 17.98
CA GLN A 80 1.96 -13.50 16.72
C GLN A 80 3.03 -12.40 16.79
N ALA A 81 3.31 -11.85 17.97
CA ALA A 81 4.42 -10.91 18.15
C ALA A 81 5.77 -11.56 17.82
N CYS A 82 6.01 -12.78 18.30
CA CYS A 82 7.23 -13.54 17.99
C CYS A 82 7.31 -13.95 16.52
N ILE A 83 6.20 -14.37 15.91
CA ILE A 83 6.12 -14.68 14.47
C ILE A 83 6.43 -13.44 13.62
N ASN A 84 5.93 -12.27 14.02
CA ASN A 84 6.22 -11.02 13.32
C ASN A 84 7.70 -10.61 13.46
N LEU A 85 8.34 -10.93 14.58
CA LEU A 85 9.78 -10.72 14.76
C LEU A 85 10.60 -11.67 13.88
N ASP A 86 10.21 -12.94 13.82
CA ASP A 86 10.84 -13.96 12.97
C ASP A 86 10.82 -13.53 11.49
N LYS A 87 9.64 -13.13 11.00
CA LYS A 87 9.50 -12.56 9.64
C LYS A 87 10.36 -11.31 9.42
N ALA A 88 10.57 -10.49 10.45
CA ALA A 88 11.43 -9.31 10.34
C ALA A 88 12.90 -9.70 10.21
N PHE A 89 13.36 -10.73 10.91
CA PHE A 89 14.70 -11.28 10.75
C PHE A 89 14.89 -11.96 9.40
N GLN A 90 13.96 -12.79 8.94
CA GLN A 90 14.01 -13.40 7.60
C GLN A 90 14.18 -12.33 6.52
N ARG A 91 13.39 -11.25 6.60
CA ARG A 91 13.51 -10.12 5.68
C ARG A 91 14.83 -9.35 5.80
N PHE A 92 15.42 -9.30 6.99
CA PHE A 92 16.72 -8.66 7.24
C PHE A 92 17.87 -9.46 6.63
N PHE A 93 17.80 -10.79 6.69
CA PHE A 93 18.82 -11.67 6.11
C PHE A 93 18.65 -11.89 4.60
N ASP A 94 17.48 -11.60 4.02
CA ASP A 94 17.27 -11.66 2.58
C ASP A 94 17.96 -10.47 1.87
N PRO A 95 19.03 -10.70 1.08
CA PRO A 95 19.77 -9.63 0.42
C PRO A 95 18.96 -8.93 -0.69
N LYS A 96 17.90 -9.56 -1.20
CA LYS A 96 17.01 -8.98 -2.22
C LYS A 96 16.09 -7.92 -1.64
N LEU A 97 15.89 -7.92 -0.30
CA LEU A 97 15.02 -6.99 0.38
C LEU A 97 15.82 -5.87 1.04
N PRO A 98 15.45 -4.59 0.85
CA PRO A 98 16.11 -3.45 1.50
C PRO A 98 15.63 -3.29 2.94
N SER A 99 15.76 -4.36 3.73
CA SER A 99 15.38 -4.43 5.12
C SER A 99 16.55 -4.05 6.01
N ARG A 100 16.24 -3.60 7.23
CA ARG A 100 17.25 -3.30 8.25
C ARG A 100 16.97 -4.15 9.47
N TYR A 101 17.97 -4.24 10.35
CA TYR A 101 17.86 -4.94 11.61
C TYR A 101 16.57 -4.55 12.36
N PRO A 102 15.80 -5.53 12.91
CA PRO A 102 14.57 -5.25 13.65
C PRO A 102 14.79 -4.27 14.81
N LYS A 103 13.85 -3.34 15.01
CA LYS A 103 13.94 -2.31 16.06
C LYS A 103 12.90 -2.54 17.15
N PHE A 104 13.26 -2.16 18.37
CA PHE A 104 12.31 -2.12 19.49
C PHE A 104 11.06 -1.29 19.14
N LYS A 105 9.89 -1.89 19.40
CA LYS A 105 8.60 -1.24 19.26
C LYS A 105 8.39 -0.24 20.41
N ARG A 106 7.80 0.92 20.09
CA ARG A 106 7.57 2.03 21.02
C ARG A 106 6.10 2.12 21.43
N LYS A 107 5.79 2.65 22.61
CA LYS A 107 4.39 2.83 23.08
C LYS A 107 3.60 3.84 22.23
N HIS A 108 4.28 4.86 21.72
CA HIS A 108 3.64 5.96 20.98
C HIS A 108 3.68 5.78 19.45
N SER A 109 4.13 4.64 18.94
CA SER A 109 3.98 4.27 17.52
C SER A 109 2.62 3.60 17.29
N ARG A 110 2.31 3.23 16.04
CA ARG A 110 1.16 2.37 15.71
C ARG A 110 1.21 1.12 16.61
N GLN A 111 0.10 0.84 17.28
CA GLN A 111 -0.10 -0.36 18.09
C GLN A 111 -1.08 -1.29 17.38
N SER A 112 -0.89 -2.61 17.52
CA SER A 112 -1.81 -3.59 16.97
C SER A 112 -1.72 -4.93 17.70
N SER A 113 -2.82 -5.67 17.69
CA SER A 113 -2.93 -7.07 18.15
C SER A 113 -3.72 -7.87 17.12
N TYR A 114 -3.34 -9.14 16.94
CA TYR A 114 -3.95 -10.07 15.99
C TYR A 114 -4.67 -11.16 16.76
N HIS A 115 -5.89 -11.48 16.36
CA HIS A 115 -6.78 -12.45 16.99
C HIS A 115 -7.41 -13.33 15.92
N CYS A 116 -7.35 -14.65 16.05
CA CYS A 116 -7.95 -15.58 15.09
C CYS A 116 -8.73 -16.73 15.73
N MET A 117 -8.89 -16.72 17.05
CA MET A 117 -9.72 -17.66 17.79
C MET A 117 -10.77 -16.88 18.55
N SER A 118 -11.98 -17.43 18.66
CA SER A 118 -13.09 -16.81 19.40
C SER A 118 -13.35 -15.36 18.96
N VAL A 119 -13.19 -15.11 17.66
CA VAL A 119 -13.48 -13.84 17.02
C VAL A 119 -14.81 -13.94 16.30
N ASP A 120 -15.57 -12.86 16.32
CA ASP A 120 -16.87 -12.79 15.67
C ASP A 120 -17.21 -11.34 15.32
N CYS A 121 -18.20 -11.12 14.45
CA CYS A 121 -18.72 -9.80 14.13
C CYS A 121 -20.20 -9.87 13.74
N GLY A 122 -20.98 -8.90 14.24
CA GLY A 122 -22.35 -8.63 13.77
C GLY A 122 -22.39 -7.32 12.98
N ASP A 123 -23.57 -6.74 12.81
CA ASP A 123 -23.76 -5.55 11.96
C ASP A 123 -23.08 -4.29 12.49
N ASP A 124 -23.07 -4.11 13.81
CA ASP A 124 -22.54 -2.91 14.46
C ASP A 124 -21.56 -3.24 15.60
N TRP A 125 -21.04 -4.46 15.65
CA TRP A 125 -20.13 -4.90 16.71
C TRP A 125 -19.09 -5.92 16.23
N ILE A 126 -17.99 -6.00 16.99
CA ILE A 126 -16.98 -7.05 16.85
C ILE A 126 -16.68 -7.69 18.20
N LYS A 127 -16.34 -8.97 18.20
CA LYS A 127 -15.96 -9.73 19.38
C LYS A 127 -14.53 -10.24 19.21
N VAL A 128 -13.75 -10.12 20.27
CA VAL A 128 -12.37 -10.59 20.35
C VAL A 128 -12.15 -11.30 21.69
N PRO A 129 -11.14 -12.18 21.80
CA PRO A 129 -10.86 -12.90 23.03
C PRO A 129 -10.68 -11.99 24.25
N LYS A 130 -10.99 -12.54 25.43
CA LYS A 130 -10.77 -11.92 26.76
C LYS A 130 -11.62 -10.68 27.07
N LEU A 131 -12.36 -10.15 26.10
CA LEU A 131 -13.41 -9.17 26.36
C LEU A 131 -14.75 -9.89 26.52
N LYS A 132 -15.44 -9.61 27.63
CA LYS A 132 -16.77 -10.18 27.93
C LYS A 132 -17.83 -9.62 26.97
N GLN A 133 -17.79 -8.31 26.75
CA GLN A 133 -18.74 -7.60 25.90
C GLN A 133 -18.15 -7.32 24.51
N PRO A 134 -18.96 -7.42 23.44
CA PRO A 134 -18.58 -6.94 22.11
C PRO A 134 -18.20 -5.45 22.09
N ILE A 135 -17.34 -5.08 21.14
CA ILE A 135 -16.95 -3.69 20.89
C ILE A 135 -17.81 -3.14 19.75
N ARG A 136 -18.44 -1.98 19.96
CA ARG A 136 -19.17 -1.27 18.89
C ARG A 136 -18.26 -0.96 17.69
N ALA A 137 -18.73 -1.27 16.49
CA ALA A 137 -18.04 -1.10 15.23
C ALA A 137 -18.94 -0.43 14.19
N ARG A 138 -18.37 0.42 13.34
CA ARG A 138 -19.07 0.94 12.16
C ARG A 138 -18.69 0.08 10.96
N ILE A 139 -19.45 -0.98 10.74
CA ILE A 139 -19.30 -1.85 9.58
C ILE A 139 -20.14 -1.23 8.46
N HIS A 140 -19.46 -0.85 7.37
CA HIS A 140 -20.06 -0.10 6.25
C HIS A 140 -20.16 -0.96 4.98
N ARG A 141 -19.84 -2.25 5.08
CA ARG A 141 -19.84 -3.24 4.01
C ARG A 141 -20.24 -4.57 4.62
N LYS A 142 -21.18 -5.27 3.98
CA LYS A 142 -21.58 -6.61 4.40
C LYS A 142 -20.37 -7.54 4.39
N ILE A 143 -20.23 -8.32 5.45
CA ILE A 143 -19.18 -9.34 5.57
C ILE A 143 -19.80 -10.64 5.08
N GLU A 144 -19.38 -11.08 3.90
CA GLU A 144 -19.85 -12.33 3.31
C GLU A 144 -18.87 -13.46 3.67
N GLY A 145 -19.43 -14.61 4.07
CA GLY A 145 -18.68 -15.79 4.43
C GLY A 145 -18.06 -15.76 5.84
N LYS A 146 -17.02 -16.58 6.04
CA LYS A 146 -16.49 -16.89 7.37
C LYS A 146 -15.41 -15.90 7.80
N LEU A 147 -15.58 -15.29 8.97
CA LEU A 147 -14.54 -14.48 9.59
C LEU A 147 -13.36 -15.37 10.03
N LYS A 148 -12.15 -15.08 9.52
CA LYS A 148 -10.91 -15.80 9.87
C LYS A 148 -10.13 -15.15 11.00
N SER A 149 -10.01 -13.82 10.98
CA SER A 149 -9.25 -13.10 11.99
C SER A 149 -9.63 -11.64 12.11
N ILE A 150 -9.38 -11.07 13.28
CA ILE A 150 -9.49 -9.65 13.57
C ILE A 150 -8.11 -9.12 13.96
N THR A 151 -7.62 -8.13 13.23
CA THR A 151 -6.46 -7.33 13.66
C THR A 151 -6.92 -5.99 14.20
N LEU A 152 -6.82 -5.81 15.50
CA LEU A 152 -7.10 -4.52 16.15
C LEU A 152 -5.87 -3.61 16.03
N SER A 153 -6.10 -2.33 15.81
CA SER A 153 -5.04 -1.34 15.77
C SER A 153 -5.46 0.00 16.36
N ARG A 154 -4.51 0.68 17.00
CA ARG A 154 -4.68 2.04 17.52
C ARG A 154 -3.73 2.98 16.80
N THR A 155 -4.27 4.07 16.27
CA THR A 155 -3.46 5.13 15.67
C THR A 155 -2.83 6.00 16.76
N VAL A 156 -1.86 6.82 16.38
CA VAL A 156 -1.19 7.76 17.29
C VAL A 156 -2.13 8.81 17.87
N THR A 157 -3.28 9.05 17.23
CA THR A 157 -4.30 10.00 17.66
C THR A 157 -5.30 9.42 18.66
N GLY A 158 -5.17 8.13 19.02
CA GLY A 158 -6.04 7.44 19.97
C GLY A 158 -7.20 6.71 19.33
N GLU A 159 -7.23 6.68 18.01
CA GLU A 159 -8.31 6.16 17.20
C GLU A 159 -8.15 4.64 16.97
N TYR A 160 -9.21 3.84 17.22
CA TYR A 160 -9.20 2.38 17.07
C TYR A 160 -9.80 1.92 15.74
N TYR A 161 -9.22 0.87 15.16
CA TYR A 161 -9.69 0.21 13.94
C TYR A 161 -9.55 -1.30 14.07
N ALA A 162 -10.47 -2.02 13.43
CA ALA A 162 -10.38 -3.46 13.24
C ALA A 162 -10.23 -3.77 11.75
N ALA A 163 -9.26 -4.60 11.40
CA ALA A 163 -9.18 -5.22 10.07
C ALA A 163 -9.74 -6.63 10.19
N LEU A 164 -10.89 -6.84 9.56
CA LEU A 164 -11.65 -8.08 9.55
C LEU A 164 -11.24 -8.86 8.30
N LEU A 165 -10.49 -9.94 8.50
CA LEU A 165 -10.14 -10.88 7.44
C LEU A 165 -11.25 -11.93 7.37
N HIS A 166 -11.95 -12.00 6.26
CA HIS A 166 -13.00 -12.99 6.02
C HIS A 166 -12.73 -13.75 4.72
N GLU A 167 -13.27 -14.96 4.64
CA GLU A 167 -13.27 -15.79 3.45
C GLU A 167 -14.69 -15.89 2.95
N ASP A 168 -14.94 -15.33 1.77
CA ASP A 168 -16.26 -15.27 1.13
C ASP A 168 -16.67 -16.58 0.41
N GLY A 169 -15.84 -17.63 0.50
CA GLY A 169 -16.11 -18.92 -0.15
C GLY A 169 -15.99 -18.93 -1.68
N GLN A 170 -15.81 -17.76 -2.32
CA GLN A 170 -15.71 -17.64 -3.78
C GLN A 170 -14.29 -17.89 -4.27
N GLU A 171 -14.11 -18.47 -5.44
CA GLU A 171 -12.79 -18.51 -6.08
C GLU A 171 -12.35 -17.10 -6.48
N ALA A 172 -11.03 -16.88 -6.56
CA ALA A 172 -10.54 -15.63 -7.13
C ALA A 172 -10.98 -15.57 -8.61
N PRO A 173 -11.46 -14.42 -9.11
CA PRO A 173 -11.90 -14.32 -10.48
C PRO A 173 -10.75 -14.69 -11.43
N ALA A 174 -11.04 -15.58 -12.38
CA ALA A 174 -10.08 -15.98 -13.38
C ALA A 174 -9.60 -14.74 -14.15
N PRO A 175 -8.28 -14.61 -14.42
CA PRO A 175 -7.77 -13.51 -15.22
C PRO A 175 -8.40 -13.50 -16.62
N ILE A 176 -8.83 -12.33 -17.08
CA ILE A 176 -9.39 -12.14 -18.43
C ILE A 176 -8.37 -12.60 -19.48
N GLN A 177 -8.75 -13.56 -20.32
CA GLN A 177 -7.86 -14.13 -21.35
C GLN A 177 -7.95 -13.40 -22.70
N SER A 178 -9.13 -12.86 -23.02
CA SER A 178 -9.38 -12.10 -24.25
C SER A 178 -9.72 -10.66 -23.89
N LEU A 179 -8.86 -9.74 -24.31
CA LEU A 179 -8.96 -8.32 -24.06
C LEU A 179 -9.31 -7.56 -25.34
N ASN A 180 -9.99 -6.45 -25.16
CA ASN A 180 -10.20 -5.45 -26.18
C ASN A 180 -9.14 -4.35 -26.04
N ALA A 181 -8.37 -4.09 -27.10
CA ALA A 181 -7.34 -3.05 -27.11
C ALA A 181 -7.90 -1.66 -26.76
N ALA A 182 -9.16 -1.36 -27.07
CA ALA A 182 -9.81 -0.11 -26.68
C ALA A 182 -10.00 0.01 -25.15
N GLN A 183 -10.17 -1.11 -24.45
CA GLN A 183 -10.30 -1.18 -22.99
C GLN A 183 -8.98 -1.42 -22.25
N VAL A 184 -7.84 -1.38 -22.97
CA VAL A 184 -6.50 -1.30 -22.38
C VAL A 184 -6.15 0.17 -22.20
N LEU A 185 -5.73 0.55 -20.99
CA LEU A 185 -5.41 1.92 -20.62
C LEU A 185 -3.91 2.06 -20.32
N GLY A 186 -3.21 2.91 -21.08
CA GLY A 186 -1.84 3.31 -20.75
C GLY A 186 -1.85 4.52 -19.82
N LEU A 187 -1.01 4.52 -18.78
CA LEU A 187 -0.90 5.62 -17.83
C LEU A 187 0.54 6.15 -17.75
N ASP A 188 0.69 7.41 -18.17
CA ASP A 188 1.90 8.20 -17.93
C ASP A 188 1.78 8.93 -16.57
N MET A 189 2.80 8.83 -15.70
CA MET A 189 2.72 9.29 -14.31
C MET A 189 3.64 10.48 -14.04
N GLY A 190 3.06 11.68 -13.98
CA GLY A 190 3.79 12.94 -13.82
C GLY A 190 3.70 13.63 -12.45
N LEU A 191 4.47 14.71 -12.30
CA LEU A 191 4.42 15.58 -11.11
C LEU A 191 3.35 16.69 -11.24
N THR A 192 3.09 17.16 -12.46
CA THR A 192 2.06 18.15 -12.77
C THR A 192 0.68 17.51 -12.74
N HIS A 193 0.46 16.51 -13.59
CA HIS A 193 -0.68 15.60 -13.56
C HIS A 193 -0.23 14.29 -12.92
N LEU A 194 -1.00 13.76 -11.97
CA LEU A 194 -0.61 12.54 -11.27
C LEU A 194 -0.58 11.34 -12.21
N ALA A 195 -1.54 11.30 -13.13
CA ALA A 195 -1.69 10.29 -14.18
C ALA A 195 -2.33 10.95 -15.40
N ILE A 196 -1.82 10.62 -16.58
CA ILE A 196 -2.39 10.98 -17.88
C ILE A 196 -2.66 9.68 -18.60
N ASP A 197 -3.89 9.49 -19.05
CA ASP A 197 -4.27 8.26 -19.72
C ASP A 197 -4.17 8.34 -21.25
N SER A 198 -4.12 7.16 -21.87
CA SER A 198 -4.04 7.01 -23.33
C SER A 198 -5.29 7.47 -24.08
N ASN A 199 -6.35 7.87 -23.37
CA ASN A 199 -7.56 8.47 -23.95
C ASN A 199 -7.51 10.02 -23.89
N GLY A 200 -6.40 10.59 -23.40
CA GLY A 200 -6.19 12.04 -23.30
C GLY A 200 -6.66 12.66 -21.98
N THR A 201 -7.18 11.87 -21.03
CA THR A 201 -7.63 12.41 -19.74
C THR A 201 -6.44 12.69 -18.84
N LYS A 202 -6.31 13.95 -18.42
CA LYS A 202 -5.26 14.38 -17.49
C LYS A 202 -5.80 14.49 -16.08
N LYS A 203 -5.40 13.59 -15.18
CA LYS A 203 -5.80 13.63 -13.76
C LYS A 203 -4.84 14.52 -12.97
N PRO A 204 -5.28 15.68 -12.43
CA PRO A 204 -4.39 16.63 -11.78
C PRO A 204 -3.81 16.06 -10.48
N ASN A 205 -2.59 16.46 -10.13
CA ASN A 205 -2.02 16.13 -8.83
C ASN A 205 -2.63 17.03 -7.74
N PRO A 206 -3.37 16.49 -6.74
CA PRO A 206 -4.03 17.31 -5.72
C PRO A 206 -3.06 18.08 -4.80
N ARG A 207 -1.79 17.67 -4.78
CA ARG A 207 -0.68 18.28 -4.03
C ARG A 207 -0.97 18.44 -2.52
N PHE A 208 -1.46 17.36 -1.89
CA PHE A 208 -1.93 17.38 -0.50
C PHE A 208 -0.83 17.80 0.50
N LEU A 209 0.41 17.32 0.33
CA LEU A 209 1.54 17.68 1.19
C LEU A 209 1.92 19.14 1.00
N LYS A 210 1.93 19.65 -0.24
CA LYS A 210 2.17 21.09 -0.50
C LYS A 210 1.16 21.94 0.28
N LYS A 211 -0.14 21.65 0.13
CA LYS A 211 -1.24 22.34 0.84
C LYS A 211 -1.13 22.24 2.36
N ALA A 212 -0.75 21.08 2.90
CA ALA A 212 -0.64 20.88 4.34
C ALA A 212 0.70 21.40 4.95
N SER A 213 1.69 21.74 4.13
CA SER A 213 3.07 21.91 4.58
C SER A 213 3.26 23.06 5.57
N ALA A 214 2.60 24.21 5.35
CA ALA A 214 2.68 25.35 6.27
C ALA A 214 2.14 25.00 7.66
N ASN A 215 0.98 24.33 7.71
CA ASN A 215 0.37 23.87 8.96
C ASN A 215 1.24 22.83 9.67
N LEU A 216 1.80 21.86 8.93
CA LEU A 216 2.71 20.85 9.48
C LEU A 216 3.97 21.51 10.06
N ARG A 217 4.59 22.46 9.34
CA ARG A 217 5.77 23.20 9.79
C ARG A 217 5.49 23.96 11.09
N ARG A 218 4.35 24.65 11.19
CA ARG A 218 3.94 25.35 12.43
C ARG A 218 3.81 24.38 13.60
N LYS A 219 3.11 23.25 13.42
CA LYS A 219 2.92 22.24 14.49
C LYS A 219 4.22 21.54 14.87
N GLN A 220 5.12 21.30 13.91
CA GLN A 220 6.45 20.74 14.15
C GLN A 220 7.31 21.69 15.00
N ARG A 221 7.34 22.98 14.66
CA ARG A 221 8.05 24.02 15.43
C ARG A 221 7.52 24.12 16.86
N ALA A 222 6.19 24.16 17.02
CA ALA A 222 5.56 24.18 18.34
C ALA A 222 5.96 22.96 19.18
N LEU A 223 5.96 21.75 18.59
CA LEU A 223 6.41 20.54 19.27
C LEU A 223 7.89 20.60 19.65
N SER A 224 8.74 21.13 18.78
CA SER A 224 10.19 21.22 19.00
C SER A 224 10.55 22.09 20.20
N ARG A 225 9.82 23.20 20.38
CA ARG A 225 10.03 24.15 21.49
C ARG A 225 9.56 23.61 22.86
N CYS A 226 8.73 22.56 22.90
CA CYS A 226 8.25 22.01 24.16
C CYS A 226 9.29 21.13 24.88
N LYS A 227 9.47 21.33 26.19
CA LYS A 227 10.29 20.48 27.08
C LYS A 227 9.92 18.99 26.95
N LYS A 228 10.92 18.12 26.79
CA LYS A 228 10.74 16.66 26.75
C LYS A 228 10.02 16.18 28.02
N GLY A 229 9.07 15.27 27.87
CA GLY A 229 8.26 14.75 29.00
C GLY A 229 7.07 15.63 29.45
N SER A 230 7.03 16.91 29.08
CA SER A 230 5.94 17.81 29.55
C SER A 230 4.55 17.44 29.00
N LYS A 231 3.50 17.74 29.80
CA LYS A 231 2.09 17.64 29.36
C LYS A 231 1.83 18.48 28.08
N GLY A 232 2.45 19.66 27.98
CA GLY A 232 2.40 20.52 26.80
C GLY A 232 2.95 19.85 25.54
N ARG A 233 4.12 19.19 25.65
CA ARG A 233 4.69 18.41 24.53
C ARG A 233 3.77 17.28 24.08
N ALA A 234 3.12 16.59 25.02
CA ALA A 234 2.16 15.53 24.70
C ALA A 234 0.97 16.07 23.89
N LYS A 235 0.41 17.22 24.28
CA LYS A 235 -0.65 17.92 23.53
C LYS A 235 -0.17 18.34 22.13
N ALA A 236 1.02 18.95 22.02
CA ALA A 236 1.59 19.37 20.73
C ALA A 236 1.83 18.19 19.79
N ARG A 237 2.36 17.07 20.31
CA ARG A 237 2.58 15.83 19.56
C ARG A 237 1.27 15.28 19.00
N LEU A 238 0.19 15.30 19.78
CA LEU A 238 -1.12 14.86 19.32
C LEU A 238 -1.68 15.77 18.22
N LYS A 239 -1.56 17.10 18.35
CA LYS A 239 -1.96 18.06 17.31
C LYS A 239 -1.21 17.81 15.99
N LEU A 240 0.09 17.55 16.05
CA LEU A 240 0.90 17.19 14.89
C LEU A 240 0.47 15.84 14.28
N ALA A 241 0.24 14.83 15.12
CA ALA A 241 -0.23 13.51 14.66
C ALA A 241 -1.58 13.59 13.95
N LYS A 242 -2.53 14.40 14.45
CA LYS A 242 -3.83 14.65 13.79
C LYS A 242 -3.65 15.28 12.40
N ALA A 243 -2.74 16.24 12.27
CA ALA A 243 -2.46 16.88 10.97
C ALA A 243 -1.86 15.88 9.96
N HIS A 244 -0.90 15.05 10.38
CA HIS A 244 -0.38 13.99 9.52
C HIS A 244 -1.43 12.95 9.16
N GLN A 245 -2.32 12.59 10.09
CA GLN A 245 -3.38 11.63 9.83
C GLN A 245 -4.39 12.17 8.80
N ARG A 246 -4.79 13.45 8.91
CA ARG A 246 -5.67 14.09 7.91
C ARG A 246 -5.05 14.05 6.52
N LEU A 247 -3.76 14.38 6.40
CA LEU A 247 -3.02 14.30 5.14
C LEU A 247 -3.01 12.87 4.57
N ALA A 248 -2.69 11.88 5.41
CA ALA A 248 -2.65 10.48 4.99
C ALA A 248 -4.02 9.97 4.54
N ASN A 249 -5.09 10.34 5.25
CA ASN A 249 -6.47 9.96 4.92
C ASN A 249 -6.92 10.60 3.61
N ALA A 250 -6.70 11.90 3.40
CA ALA A 250 -7.07 12.60 2.17
C ALA A 250 -6.37 12.02 0.94
N ARG A 251 -5.07 11.71 1.07
CA ARG A 251 -4.31 11.05 0.01
C ARG A 251 -4.83 9.65 -0.27
N ALA A 252 -5.10 8.86 0.78
CA ALA A 252 -5.59 7.51 0.63
C ALA A 252 -6.96 7.49 -0.06
N ASP A 253 -7.89 8.35 0.36
CA ASP A 253 -9.22 8.50 -0.23
C ASP A 253 -9.14 8.80 -1.74
N PHE A 254 -8.39 9.85 -2.10
CA PHE A 254 -8.18 10.21 -3.50
C PHE A 254 -7.61 9.06 -4.33
N GLN A 255 -6.57 8.39 -3.84
CA GLN A 255 -5.97 7.26 -4.56
C GLN A 255 -6.89 6.05 -4.65
N HIS A 256 -7.73 5.79 -3.62
CA HIS A 256 -8.72 4.72 -3.68
C HIS A 256 -9.83 5.04 -4.69
N LYS A 257 -10.29 6.29 -4.79
CA LYS A 257 -11.28 6.68 -5.80
C LYS A 257 -10.70 6.55 -7.21
N LEU A 258 -9.54 7.17 -7.44
CA LEU A 258 -8.86 7.12 -8.74
C LEU A 258 -8.55 5.68 -9.17
N SER A 259 -7.99 4.84 -8.28
CA SER A 259 -7.67 3.47 -8.66
C SER A 259 -8.89 2.56 -8.78
N ARG A 260 -10.05 2.94 -8.23
CA ARG A 260 -11.32 2.22 -8.48
C ARG A 260 -11.81 2.58 -9.88
N GLN A 261 -11.90 3.88 -10.16
CA GLN A 261 -12.30 4.41 -11.46
C GLN A 261 -11.49 3.76 -12.60
N LEU A 262 -10.16 3.85 -12.54
CA LEU A 262 -9.28 3.32 -13.59
C LEU A 262 -9.44 1.83 -13.84
N ILE A 263 -9.64 1.04 -12.77
CA ILE A 263 -9.81 -0.41 -12.89
C ILE A 263 -11.21 -0.75 -13.42
N ASP A 264 -12.24 0.01 -13.06
CA ASP A 264 -13.60 -0.26 -13.52
C ASP A 264 -13.78 0.02 -15.00
N GLU A 265 -13.19 1.11 -15.47
CA GLU A 265 -13.27 1.60 -16.85
C GLU A 265 -12.33 0.85 -17.81
N SER A 266 -11.54 -0.13 -17.34
CA SER A 266 -10.57 -0.86 -18.18
C SER A 266 -10.55 -2.36 -17.90
N GLN A 267 -10.03 -3.14 -18.87
CA GLN A 267 -9.71 -4.56 -18.70
C GLN A 267 -8.25 -4.77 -18.30
N ALA A 268 -7.38 -3.85 -18.71
CA ALA A 268 -5.98 -3.82 -18.32
C ALA A 268 -5.50 -2.38 -18.15
N VAL A 269 -4.68 -2.16 -17.12
CA VAL A 269 -3.97 -0.90 -16.90
C VAL A 269 -2.47 -1.13 -17.07
N ILE A 270 -1.84 -0.31 -17.88
CA ILE A 270 -0.40 -0.36 -18.15
C ILE A 270 0.25 0.87 -17.52
N VAL A 271 1.27 0.65 -16.70
CA VAL A 271 2.04 1.72 -16.05
C VAL A 271 3.52 1.52 -16.30
N GLU A 272 4.27 2.62 -16.32
CA GLU A 272 5.72 2.55 -16.24
C GLU A 272 6.21 2.16 -14.83
N THR A 273 7.37 1.50 -14.77
CA THR A 273 8.05 1.23 -13.51
C THR A 273 8.81 2.47 -13.05
N LEU A 274 8.36 3.12 -11.98
CA LEU A 274 9.10 4.23 -11.39
C LEU A 274 10.06 3.77 -10.28
N LYS A 275 11.36 4.06 -10.40
CA LYS A 275 12.34 3.91 -9.29
C LYS A 275 12.20 5.02 -8.25
N VAL A 276 11.01 5.13 -7.64
CA VAL A 276 10.62 6.19 -6.69
C VAL A 276 11.65 6.36 -5.56
N LYS A 277 12.24 5.27 -5.05
CA LYS A 277 13.29 5.34 -4.01
C LYS A 277 14.54 6.10 -4.47
N ASN A 278 14.96 5.92 -5.72
CA ASN A 278 16.09 6.65 -6.29
C ASN A 278 15.70 8.09 -6.59
N MET A 279 14.50 8.32 -7.14
CA MET A 279 13.99 9.67 -7.40
C MET A 279 13.92 10.52 -6.12
N LEU A 280 13.55 9.91 -4.98
CA LEU A 280 13.51 10.58 -3.67
C LEU A 280 14.88 11.04 -3.18
N LYS A 281 16.00 10.55 -3.74
CA LYS A 281 17.35 11.04 -3.41
C LYS A 281 17.61 12.43 -4.01
N ASN A 282 16.89 12.83 -5.06
CA ASN A 282 16.96 14.18 -5.61
C ASN A 282 16.34 15.18 -4.63
N LYS A 283 17.19 15.94 -3.93
CA LYS A 283 16.75 16.89 -2.88
C LYS A 283 15.77 17.94 -3.42
N LYS A 284 15.92 18.40 -4.67
CA LYS A 284 15.06 19.44 -5.29
C LYS A 284 13.63 18.93 -5.52
N LEU A 285 13.48 17.70 -6.00
CA LEU A 285 12.16 17.12 -6.36
C LEU A 285 11.56 16.19 -5.31
N SER A 286 12.34 15.77 -4.31
CA SER A 286 11.95 14.79 -3.29
C SER A 286 10.58 15.07 -2.65
N LYS A 287 10.29 16.34 -2.34
CA LYS A 287 9.01 16.76 -1.74
C LYS A 287 7.83 16.56 -2.70
N HIS A 288 8.01 16.88 -3.98
CA HIS A 288 6.98 16.73 -5.01
C HIS A 288 6.72 15.25 -5.32
N ILE A 289 7.78 14.44 -5.41
CA ILE A 289 7.69 12.99 -5.59
C ILE A 289 6.99 12.33 -4.39
N ALA A 290 7.38 12.71 -3.17
CA ALA A 290 6.74 12.21 -1.94
C ALA A 290 5.26 12.63 -1.83
N ASP A 291 4.87 13.71 -2.50
CA ASP A 291 3.49 14.16 -2.56
C ASP A 291 2.66 13.33 -3.55
N ALA A 292 3.19 13.11 -4.75
CA ALA A 292 2.57 12.30 -5.80
C ALA A 292 2.30 10.86 -5.31
N SER A 293 3.25 10.27 -4.57
CA SER A 293 3.03 9.01 -3.84
C SER A 293 2.60 7.84 -4.74
N TRP A 294 3.15 7.77 -5.97
CA TRP A 294 2.80 6.80 -7.01
C TRP A 294 2.85 5.34 -6.55
N SER A 295 3.84 4.94 -5.76
CA SER A 295 3.92 3.56 -5.24
C SER A 295 2.64 3.14 -4.49
N GLY A 296 2.01 4.09 -3.78
CA GLY A 296 0.74 3.85 -3.09
C GLY A 296 -0.47 3.77 -4.03
N LEU A 297 -0.42 4.41 -5.20
CA LEU A 297 -1.44 4.30 -6.25
C LEU A 297 -1.29 2.95 -6.98
N ILE A 298 -0.06 2.62 -7.42
CA ILE A 298 0.27 1.34 -8.08
C ILE A 298 -0.13 0.16 -7.20
N GLN A 299 0.18 0.19 -5.91
CA GLN A 299 -0.24 -0.86 -4.98
C GLN A 299 -1.77 -1.04 -4.96
N LYS A 300 -2.54 0.06 -5.09
CA LYS A 300 -4.00 0.00 -5.11
C LYS A 300 -4.57 -0.46 -6.45
N LEU A 301 -3.92 -0.10 -7.56
CA LEU A 301 -4.26 -0.69 -8.86
C LEU A 301 -4.02 -2.21 -8.81
N GLU A 302 -2.91 -2.65 -8.21
CA GLU A 302 -2.50 -4.05 -8.21
C GLU A 302 -3.46 -4.98 -7.46
N TYR A 303 -3.88 -4.63 -6.23
CA TYR A 303 -4.82 -5.52 -5.53
C TYR A 303 -6.23 -5.43 -6.13
N LYS A 304 -6.66 -4.28 -6.66
CA LYS A 304 -7.99 -4.13 -7.26
C LYS A 304 -8.13 -4.79 -8.62
N SER A 305 -7.06 -4.79 -9.42
CA SER A 305 -7.04 -5.51 -10.69
C SER A 305 -7.19 -7.00 -10.42
N LYS A 306 -6.43 -7.54 -9.45
CA LYS A 306 -6.55 -8.94 -9.00
C LYS A 306 -7.94 -9.28 -8.46
N GLU A 307 -8.55 -8.40 -7.67
CA GLU A 307 -9.93 -8.57 -7.18
C GLU A 307 -10.99 -8.64 -8.28
N GLN A 308 -10.70 -8.16 -9.50
CA GLN A 308 -11.63 -8.16 -10.64
C GLN A 308 -11.17 -9.08 -11.79
N GLY A 309 -10.11 -9.88 -11.61
CA GLY A 309 -9.55 -10.70 -12.70
C GLY A 309 -8.91 -9.86 -13.83
N LYS A 310 -8.60 -8.60 -13.58
CA LYS A 310 -8.04 -7.64 -14.53
C LYS A 310 -6.53 -7.55 -14.42
N HIS A 311 -5.90 -7.03 -15.47
CA HIS A 311 -4.44 -6.99 -15.58
C HIS A 311 -3.85 -5.63 -15.17
N LEU A 312 -2.76 -5.67 -14.42
CA LEU A 312 -1.88 -4.51 -14.21
C LEU A 312 -0.50 -4.88 -14.73
N ILE A 313 -0.08 -4.27 -15.83
CA ILE A 313 1.23 -4.51 -16.43
C ILE A 313 2.17 -3.35 -16.11
N LYS A 314 3.37 -3.69 -15.65
CA LYS A 314 4.45 -2.74 -15.43
C LYS A 314 5.46 -2.86 -16.56
N ILE A 315 5.61 -1.81 -17.36
CA ILE A 315 6.63 -1.76 -18.42
C ILE A 315 7.96 -1.25 -17.86
N ASP A 316 9.03 -1.47 -18.62
CA ASP A 316 10.35 -1.04 -18.20
C ASP A 316 10.46 0.50 -18.18
N GLN A 317 11.27 1.01 -17.26
CA GLN A 317 11.44 2.44 -17.04
C GLN A 317 12.24 3.15 -18.14
N TRP A 318 13.01 2.40 -18.93
CA TRP A 318 13.86 2.92 -20.01
C TRP A 318 13.15 2.89 -21.35
N PHE A 319 11.92 2.37 -21.40
CA PHE A 319 11.10 2.46 -22.59
C PHE A 319 10.88 3.94 -22.93
N ALA A 320 11.30 4.34 -24.13
CA ALA A 320 11.33 5.74 -24.57
C ALA A 320 9.92 6.26 -24.96
N SER A 321 8.94 6.07 -24.07
CA SER A 321 7.52 6.36 -24.29
C SER A 321 7.27 7.76 -24.82
N SER A 322 7.99 8.77 -24.31
CA SER A 322 7.80 10.15 -24.75
C SER A 322 8.49 10.52 -26.07
N LYS A 323 9.53 9.78 -26.49
CA LYS A 323 10.36 10.08 -27.67
C LYS A 323 9.90 9.37 -28.93
N ILE A 324 9.16 8.27 -28.78
CA ILE A 324 8.61 7.50 -29.89
C ILE A 324 7.33 8.18 -30.38
N CYS A 325 7.17 8.37 -31.68
CA CYS A 325 5.91 8.80 -32.28
C CYS A 325 4.89 7.66 -32.18
N SER A 326 3.78 7.90 -31.49
CA SER A 326 2.70 6.90 -31.37
C SER A 326 1.95 6.64 -32.67
N CYS A 327 2.10 7.50 -33.69
CA CYS A 327 1.51 7.32 -35.01
C CYS A 327 2.36 6.41 -35.92
N CYS A 328 3.64 6.75 -36.10
CA CYS A 328 4.51 6.09 -37.10
C CYS A 328 5.71 5.33 -36.51
N GLY A 329 5.93 5.39 -35.19
CA GLY A 329 7.03 4.68 -34.51
C GLY A 329 8.40 5.36 -34.60
N HIS A 330 8.54 6.51 -35.29
CA HIS A 330 9.79 7.25 -35.35
C HIS A 330 10.27 7.65 -33.95
N MET A 331 11.53 7.38 -33.63
CA MET A 331 12.13 7.70 -32.33
C MET A 331 13.01 8.93 -32.44
N LEU A 332 12.68 9.97 -31.69
CA LEU A 332 13.54 11.15 -31.56
C LEU A 332 14.84 10.79 -30.83
N GLU A 333 15.97 11.29 -31.33
CA GLU A 333 17.27 11.18 -30.65
C GLU A 333 17.23 11.93 -29.30
N GLU A 334 16.78 13.18 -29.34
CA GLU A 334 16.66 14.04 -28.16
C GLU A 334 15.27 14.65 -28.02
N LEU A 335 14.80 14.71 -26.77
CA LEU A 335 13.57 15.42 -26.42
C LEU A 335 13.76 16.01 -25.02
N SER A 336 13.90 17.32 -24.96
CA SER A 336 14.15 18.01 -23.69
C SER A 336 12.92 17.95 -22.78
N LEU A 337 13.14 18.10 -21.47
CA LEU A 337 12.04 18.05 -20.50
C LEU A 337 11.07 19.23 -20.62
N SER A 338 11.52 20.37 -21.16
CA SER A 338 10.71 21.58 -21.35
C SER A 338 9.79 21.51 -22.55
N VAL A 339 10.11 20.68 -23.55
CA VAL A 339 9.23 20.45 -24.70
C VAL A 339 7.99 19.68 -24.24
N ARG A 340 6.84 20.30 -24.48
CA ARG A 340 5.51 19.78 -24.13
C ARG A 340 4.73 19.35 -25.35
N ASP A 341 4.98 20.00 -26.47
CA ASP A 341 4.37 19.74 -27.76
C ASP A 341 5.47 19.64 -28.81
N TRP A 342 5.37 18.67 -29.72
CA TRP A 342 6.35 18.46 -30.79
C TRP A 342 5.69 17.86 -32.03
N HIS A 343 6.29 18.09 -33.20
CA HIS A 343 5.86 17.49 -34.47
C HIS A 343 6.79 16.34 -34.83
N CYS A 344 6.22 15.21 -35.24
CA CYS A 344 7.03 14.10 -35.70
C CYS A 344 7.71 14.42 -37.04
N PRO A 345 9.04 14.36 -37.16
CA PRO A 345 9.72 14.67 -38.42
C PRO A 345 9.40 13.68 -39.55
N ALA A 346 8.96 12.45 -39.23
CA ALA A 346 8.65 11.42 -40.22
C ALA A 346 7.19 11.42 -40.73
N CYS A 347 6.21 11.86 -39.93
CA CYS A 347 4.78 11.81 -40.30
C CYS A 347 4.02 13.10 -40.02
N SER A 348 4.72 14.15 -39.58
CA SER A 348 4.19 15.48 -39.25
C SER A 348 3.10 15.55 -38.18
N THR A 349 2.76 14.42 -37.53
CA THR A 349 1.76 14.40 -36.46
C THR A 349 2.21 15.28 -35.29
N GLN A 350 1.32 16.17 -34.84
CA GLN A 350 1.51 16.96 -33.63
C GLN A 350 1.20 16.11 -32.39
N HIS A 351 2.10 16.14 -31.41
CA HIS A 351 1.97 15.37 -30.18
C HIS A 351 2.02 16.28 -28.95
N ASP A 352 1.01 16.16 -28.08
CA ASP A 352 1.21 16.41 -26.64
C ASP A 352 2.10 15.28 -26.10
N ARG A 353 3.22 15.65 -25.50
CA ARG A 353 4.24 14.71 -25.05
C ARG A 353 3.74 13.66 -24.07
N ASP A 354 2.90 14.02 -23.11
CA ASP A 354 2.45 13.09 -22.07
C ASP A 354 1.34 12.17 -22.62
N ILE A 355 0.46 12.69 -23.49
CA ILE A 355 -0.57 11.86 -24.15
C ILE A 355 0.13 10.85 -25.09
N ASN A 356 1.11 11.30 -25.87
CA ASN A 356 1.92 10.43 -26.71
C ASN A 356 2.65 9.35 -25.87
N ALA A 357 3.21 9.73 -24.72
CA ALA A 357 3.80 8.77 -23.80
C ALA A 357 2.79 7.73 -23.32
N ALA A 358 1.58 8.14 -22.92
CA ALA A 358 0.52 7.22 -22.49
C ALA A 358 0.08 6.26 -23.61
N LEU A 359 -0.02 6.74 -24.85
CA LEU A 359 -0.31 5.92 -26.04
C LEU A 359 0.78 4.85 -26.28
N ASN A 360 2.06 5.24 -26.21
CA ASN A 360 3.16 4.30 -26.36
C ASN A 360 3.24 3.30 -25.20
N ILE A 361 2.96 3.73 -23.96
CA ILE A 361 2.86 2.85 -22.80
C ILE A 361 1.77 1.80 -23.03
N LYS A 362 0.60 2.21 -23.53
CA LYS A 362 -0.49 1.29 -23.91
C LYS A 362 -0.03 0.29 -24.97
N ALA A 363 0.58 0.77 -26.07
CA ALA A 363 1.06 -0.09 -27.15
C ALA A 363 2.06 -1.15 -26.65
N GLN A 364 3.06 -0.73 -25.87
CA GLN A 364 4.04 -1.64 -25.27
C GLN A 364 3.41 -2.63 -24.29
N GLY A 365 2.41 -2.19 -23.53
CA GLY A 365 1.64 -3.05 -22.65
C GLY A 365 0.86 -4.14 -23.40
N ILE A 366 0.24 -3.78 -24.53
CA ILE A 366 -0.47 -4.74 -25.39
C ILE A 366 0.49 -5.81 -25.93
N LEU A 367 1.70 -5.42 -26.36
CA LEU A 367 2.72 -6.40 -26.77
C LEU A 367 3.08 -7.38 -25.65
N LYS A 368 3.23 -6.88 -24.41
CA LYS A 368 3.48 -7.74 -23.24
C LYS A 368 2.32 -8.66 -22.91
N LEU A 369 1.07 -8.19 -23.04
CA LEU A 369 -0.12 -9.02 -22.82
C LEU A 369 -0.16 -10.17 -23.85
N LYS A 370 0.08 -9.87 -25.13
CA LYS A 370 0.16 -10.89 -26.19
C LYS A 370 1.29 -11.89 -25.96
N ALA A 371 2.48 -11.41 -25.58
CA ALA A 371 3.62 -12.27 -25.27
C ALA A 371 3.37 -13.18 -24.05
N ALA A 372 2.46 -12.80 -23.16
CA ALA A 372 2.01 -13.63 -22.05
C ALA A 372 0.90 -14.64 -22.45
N GLY A 373 0.58 -14.77 -23.74
CA GLY A 373 -0.42 -15.69 -24.27
C GLY A 373 -1.85 -15.16 -24.26
N LEU A 374 -2.07 -13.87 -23.96
CA LEU A 374 -3.41 -13.28 -23.94
C LEU A 374 -3.84 -12.85 -25.35
N SER A 375 -5.10 -13.10 -25.69
CA SER A 375 -5.68 -12.56 -26.92
C SER A 375 -6.00 -11.08 -26.70
N VAL A 376 -5.49 -10.20 -27.56
CA VAL A 376 -5.84 -8.77 -27.53
C VAL A 376 -6.36 -8.39 -28.91
N SER A 377 -7.69 -8.31 -29.01
CA SER A 377 -8.39 -7.90 -30.22
C SER A 377 -8.26 -6.40 -30.42
N ALA A 378 -7.95 -5.98 -31.65
CA ALA A 378 -8.17 -4.60 -32.04
C ALA A 378 -9.67 -4.40 -32.22
N ASN A 379 -10.24 -3.30 -31.74
CA ASN A 379 -11.61 -2.95 -32.12
C ASN A 379 -11.65 -2.69 -33.63
N GLY A 380 -12.28 -3.61 -34.37
CA GLY A 380 -13.35 -3.35 -35.35
C GLY A 380 -13.30 -2.14 -36.29
N GLY A 381 -12.15 -1.58 -36.62
CA GLY A 381 -11.99 -0.73 -37.81
C GLY A 381 -11.57 -1.63 -38.95
N LYS A 382 -12.40 -1.75 -40.00
CA LYS A 382 -12.00 -2.40 -41.26
C LYS A 382 -10.67 -1.79 -41.73
N ARG A 383 -9.55 -2.49 -41.54
CA ARG A 383 -8.43 -2.32 -42.46
C ARG A 383 -8.95 -2.86 -43.78
N GLN A 384 -9.29 -1.98 -44.72
CA GLN A 384 -9.32 -2.38 -46.11
C GLN A 384 -7.92 -2.92 -46.40
N SER A 385 -7.82 -4.24 -46.56
CA SER A 385 -6.66 -4.84 -47.20
C SER A 385 -6.64 -4.27 -48.60
N GLY A 386 -5.81 -3.26 -48.84
CA GLY A 386 -5.49 -2.83 -50.19
C GLY A 386 -4.97 -4.05 -50.93
N HIS A 387 -5.75 -4.53 -51.89
CA HIS A 387 -5.22 -5.42 -52.92
C HIS A 387 -4.16 -4.58 -53.64
N ALA A 388 -2.89 -4.98 -53.51
CA ALA A 388 -1.90 -4.56 -54.48
C ALA A 388 -2.33 -5.17 -55.82
N PRO A 389 -2.46 -4.39 -56.90
CA PRO A 389 -2.68 -4.97 -58.21
C PRO A 389 -1.43 -5.77 -58.56
N VAL A 390 -1.61 -7.06 -58.82
CA VAL A 390 -0.59 -7.88 -59.46
C VAL A 390 -0.46 -7.33 -60.88
N ALA A 391 0.67 -6.71 -61.17
CA ALA A 391 1.01 -6.31 -62.54
C ALA A 391 1.10 -7.58 -63.40
N ALA A 392 0.37 -7.56 -64.52
CA ALA A 392 0.41 -8.57 -65.57
C ALA A 392 1.63 -8.38 -66.47
#